data_AF-X1E1V0-F1
#
_entry.id   AF-X1E1V0-F1
#
_cell.length_a   1.000
_cell.length_b   1.000
_cell.length_c   1.000
_cell.angle_alpha   90.00
_cell.angle_beta   90.00
_cell.angle_gamma   90.00
#
_symmetry.space_group_name_H-M   'P 1'
#
loop_
_entity.id
_entity.type
_entity.pdbx_description
1 polymer ?
#
loop_
_entity_poly.entity_id
_entity_poly.type
_entity_poly.pdbx_seq_one_letter_code
_entity_poly.pdbx_strand_id
1 'polypeptide(L)'
;IIKAHKNFCIMNNTLFDYDIIIMNIFLILSSIEINDYKQIDNSMEELSKFAKKWPWTNLFRKLCKAFILKNKQRAKYKFQAQQIFEEILEERFDYQIEFMIQVNLCELLLDELKYSGEEDILLEIQGLLNRISNIANKQRSITTLVILYSLQAKLALIEGNAELSNKLLTKALSITENKGLELISKKLTTQQNQLINQLEEWKSLFIRNSKLQERIEVYNLQEYVTKAIKEVLEKKFITEKKYELIYKDLLKEHTRIQEGKCKVGVAQIGYYSLYRSFYVLLLILYNIQL
;
A
#
# COMPACT_ATOMS: atom_id res chain seq x y z
N ILE A 1 -11.36 -1.14 14.17
CA ILE A 1 -10.44 -1.61 15.24
C ILE A 1 -9.47 -0.50 15.66
N ILE A 2 -8.76 0.18 14.76
CA ILE A 2 -7.95 1.38 15.10
C ILE A 2 -8.78 2.48 15.78
N LYS A 3 -9.98 2.80 15.27
CA LYS A 3 -10.88 3.80 15.90
C LYS A 3 -11.36 3.36 17.29
N ALA A 4 -11.64 2.07 17.45
CA ALA A 4 -12.02 1.49 18.74
C ALA A 4 -10.82 1.44 19.72
N HIS A 5 -9.61 1.18 19.22
CA HIS A 5 -8.38 1.17 20.01
C HIS A 5 -7.91 2.56 20.39
N LYS A 6 -8.04 3.55 19.50
CA LYS A 6 -7.80 4.94 19.86
C LYS A 6 -8.74 5.36 20.99
N ASN A 7 -10.02 5.00 20.90
CA ASN A 7 -10.97 5.24 21.98
C ASN A 7 -10.58 4.50 23.28
N PHE A 8 -10.10 3.26 23.18
CA PHE A 8 -9.60 2.50 24.33
C PHE A 8 -8.32 3.12 24.94
N CYS A 9 -7.39 3.61 24.11
CA CYS A 9 -6.18 4.28 24.55
C CYS A 9 -6.48 5.65 25.18
N ILE A 10 -7.46 6.37 24.64
CA ILE A 10 -7.97 7.61 25.24
C ILE A 10 -8.56 7.32 26.61
N MET A 11 -9.36 6.25 26.75
CA MET A 11 -9.94 5.86 28.04
C MET A 11 -8.91 5.46 29.09
N ASN A 12 -7.76 4.92 28.68
CA ASN A 12 -6.69 4.46 29.58
C ASN A 12 -5.52 5.44 29.72
N ASN A 13 -5.59 6.64 29.12
CA ASN A 13 -4.52 7.63 29.10
C ASN A 13 -3.21 7.14 28.43
N THR A 14 -3.32 6.22 27.45
CA THR A 14 -2.19 5.57 26.74
C THR A 14 -2.02 6.07 25.32
N LEU A 15 -2.57 7.24 24.99
CA LEU A 15 -2.48 7.84 23.65
C LEU A 15 -1.02 8.01 23.21
N PHE A 16 -0.15 8.37 24.16
CA PHE A 16 1.29 8.55 23.91
C PHE A 16 1.99 7.26 23.45
N ASP A 17 1.70 6.11 24.09
CA ASP A 17 2.28 4.82 23.69
C ASP A 17 1.82 4.44 22.28
N TYR A 18 0.55 4.67 21.96
CA TYR A 18 0.00 4.39 20.63
C TYR A 18 0.72 5.22 19.55
N ASP A 19 0.89 6.53 19.79
CA ASP A 19 1.57 7.42 18.85
C ASP A 19 3.04 7.02 18.64
N ILE A 20 3.74 6.60 19.70
CA ILE A 20 5.12 6.07 19.59
C ILE A 20 5.17 4.77 18.78
N ILE A 21 4.22 3.86 18.99
CA ILE A 21 4.16 2.60 18.23
C ILE A 21 3.95 2.89 16.75
N ILE A 22 3.00 3.77 16.42
CA ILE A 22 2.75 4.19 15.05
C ILE A 22 3.97 4.89 14.44
N MET A 23 4.64 5.77 15.19
CA MET A 23 5.87 6.43 14.76
C MET A 23 6.97 5.41 14.43
N ASN A 24 7.18 4.40 15.27
CA ASN A 24 8.18 3.36 15.02
C ASN A 24 7.84 2.52 13.78
N ILE A 25 6.56 2.21 13.55
CA ILE A 25 6.14 1.54 12.31
C ILE A 25 6.50 2.39 11.09
N PHE A 26 6.20 3.68 11.11
CA PHE A 26 6.57 4.59 10.02
C PHE A 26 8.08 4.68 9.82
N LEU A 27 8.85 4.80 10.91
CA LEU A 27 10.32 4.81 10.84
C LEU A 27 10.84 3.52 10.20
N ILE A 28 10.30 2.35 10.55
CA ILE A 28 10.70 1.08 9.92
C ILE A 28 10.38 1.11 8.42
N LEU A 29 9.17 1.48 8.03
CA LEU A 29 8.76 1.50 6.62
C LEU A 29 9.63 2.47 5.79
N SER A 30 9.90 3.67 6.29
CA SER A 30 10.79 4.62 5.61
C SER A 30 12.25 4.15 5.60
N SER A 31 12.73 3.52 6.67
CA SER A 31 14.10 3.01 6.76
C SER A 31 14.35 1.84 5.80
N ILE A 32 13.33 1.03 5.53
CA ILE A 32 13.37 -0.01 4.49
C ILE A 32 13.65 0.62 3.12
N GLU A 33 12.98 1.72 2.76
CA GLU A 33 13.16 2.39 1.47
C GLU A 33 14.58 2.93 1.26
N ILE A 34 15.22 3.41 2.33
CA ILE A 34 16.58 3.96 2.29
C ILE A 34 17.67 2.96 2.73
N ASN A 35 17.31 1.71 3.00
CA ASN A 35 18.20 0.66 3.50
C ASN A 35 18.93 1.01 4.82
N ASP A 36 18.32 1.78 5.73
CA ASP A 36 18.87 2.07 7.07
C ASP A 36 18.54 0.93 8.05
N TYR A 37 19.29 -0.17 7.94
CA TYR A 37 19.10 -1.36 8.79
C TYR A 37 19.29 -1.08 10.27
N LYS A 38 20.13 -0.11 10.65
CA LYS A 38 20.33 0.27 12.05
C LYS A 38 19.07 0.89 12.64
N GLN A 39 18.42 1.78 11.88
CA GLN A 39 17.16 2.38 12.31
C GLN A 39 16.03 1.34 12.36
N ILE A 40 15.99 0.39 11.43
CA ILE A 40 15.04 -0.74 11.47
C ILE A 40 15.19 -1.52 12.78
N ASP A 41 16.43 -1.92 13.12
CA ASP A 41 16.69 -2.72 14.32
C ASP A 41 16.33 -1.96 15.61
N ASN A 42 16.72 -0.68 15.70
CA ASN A 42 16.36 0.18 16.84
C ASN A 42 14.84 0.29 17.01
N SER A 43 14.10 0.57 15.94
CA SER A 43 12.65 0.69 16.01
C SER A 43 11.94 -0.64 16.29
N MET A 44 12.49 -1.76 15.82
CA MET A 44 11.98 -3.11 16.14
C MET A 44 12.22 -3.48 17.62
N GLU A 45 13.34 -3.05 18.20
CA GLU A 45 13.61 -3.20 19.63
C GLU A 45 12.58 -2.41 20.46
N GLU A 46 12.33 -1.15 20.09
CA GLU A 46 11.31 -0.31 20.74
C GLU A 46 9.91 -0.94 20.65
N LEU A 47 9.49 -1.39 19.47
CA LEU A 47 8.21 -2.12 19.33
C LEU A 47 8.14 -3.37 20.21
N SER A 48 9.27 -4.05 20.44
CA SER A 48 9.32 -5.23 21.30
C SER A 48 9.17 -4.88 22.78
N LYS A 49 9.60 -3.69 23.23
CA LYS A 49 9.33 -3.19 24.59
C LYS A 49 7.83 -2.97 24.79
N PHE A 50 7.16 -2.37 23.81
CA PHE A 50 5.71 -2.17 23.84
C PHE A 50 4.91 -3.46 23.76
N ALA A 51 5.38 -4.48 23.03
CA ALA A 51 4.70 -5.77 22.91
C ALA A 51 4.52 -6.52 24.23
N LYS A 52 5.39 -6.26 25.22
CA LYS A 52 5.23 -6.79 26.59
C LYS A 52 4.05 -6.15 27.33
N LYS A 53 3.82 -4.86 27.07
CA LYS A 53 2.78 -4.04 27.71
C LYS A 53 1.43 -4.17 26.99
N TRP A 54 1.48 -4.27 25.66
CA TRP A 54 0.33 -4.17 24.77
C TRP A 54 0.32 -5.36 23.80
N PRO A 55 -0.54 -6.37 24.02
CA PRO A 55 -0.58 -7.57 23.17
C PRO A 55 -0.79 -7.28 21.69
N TRP A 56 -1.59 -6.24 21.36
CA TRP A 56 -1.85 -5.82 19.98
C TRP A 56 -0.60 -5.27 19.28
N THR A 57 0.46 -4.87 20.00
CA THR A 57 1.73 -4.48 19.37
C THR A 57 2.46 -5.68 18.76
N ASN A 58 2.18 -6.92 19.21
CA ASN A 58 2.75 -8.10 18.56
C ASN A 58 2.31 -8.22 17.11
N LEU A 59 1.07 -7.86 16.81
CA LEU A 59 0.56 -7.82 15.44
C LEU A 59 1.37 -6.84 14.59
N PHE A 60 1.54 -5.60 15.04
CA PHE A 60 2.33 -4.61 14.31
C PHE A 60 3.79 -5.02 14.15
N ARG A 61 4.35 -5.70 15.16
CA ARG A 61 5.70 -6.27 15.07
C ARG A 61 5.78 -7.38 14.02
N LYS A 62 4.80 -8.29 13.94
CA LYS A 62 4.71 -9.29 12.86
C LYS A 62 4.60 -8.61 11.49
N LEU A 63 3.75 -7.58 11.39
CA LEU A 63 3.55 -6.82 10.17
C LEU A 63 4.86 -6.15 9.70
N CYS A 64 5.55 -5.43 10.58
CA CYS A 64 6.86 -4.84 10.30
C CYS A 64 7.89 -5.90 9.89
N LYS A 65 7.91 -7.05 10.57
CA LYS A 65 8.78 -8.19 10.20
C LYS A 65 8.49 -8.69 8.79
N ALA A 66 7.22 -8.83 8.40
CA ALA A 66 6.84 -9.22 7.04
C ALA A 66 7.33 -8.22 5.99
N PHE A 67 7.19 -6.91 6.26
CA PHE A 67 7.72 -5.86 5.38
C PHE A 67 9.24 -5.92 5.23
N ILE A 68 9.98 -6.09 6.33
CA ILE A 68 11.44 -6.24 6.31
C ILE A 68 11.83 -7.47 5.47
N LEU A 69 11.14 -8.60 5.66
CA LEU A 69 11.42 -9.84 4.95
C LEU A 69 11.10 -9.74 3.45
N LYS A 70 9.98 -9.13 3.09
CA LYS A 70 9.56 -8.89 1.69
C LYS A 70 10.62 -8.13 0.90
N ASN A 71 11.29 -7.16 1.52
CA ASN A 71 12.29 -6.32 0.87
C ASN A 71 13.67 -7.00 0.75
N LYS A 72 13.86 -8.20 1.32
CA LYS A 72 15.09 -8.97 1.11
C LYS A 72 15.05 -9.66 -0.25
N GLN A 73 16.21 -9.73 -0.92
CA GLN A 73 16.33 -10.28 -2.27
C GLN A 73 16.06 -11.79 -2.37
N ARG A 74 16.38 -12.58 -1.31
CA ARG A 74 16.31 -14.04 -1.38
C ARG A 74 14.86 -14.54 -1.29
N ALA A 75 14.46 -15.46 -2.19
CA ALA A 75 13.13 -16.06 -2.24
C ALA A 75 12.64 -16.63 -0.90
N LYS A 76 13.52 -17.28 -0.13
CA LYS A 76 13.20 -17.78 1.22
C LYS A 76 12.60 -16.72 2.14
N TYR A 77 13.06 -15.47 2.08
CA TYR A 77 12.53 -14.40 2.92
C TYR A 77 11.19 -13.88 2.41
N LYS A 78 10.99 -13.84 1.08
CA LYS A 78 9.70 -13.49 0.47
C LYS A 78 8.61 -14.50 0.85
N PHE A 79 8.92 -15.79 0.78
CA PHE A 79 8.02 -16.85 1.24
C PHE A 79 7.68 -16.71 2.73
N GLN A 80 8.67 -16.42 3.59
CA GLN A 80 8.40 -16.13 5.00
C GLN A 80 7.52 -14.89 5.21
N ALA A 81 7.68 -13.85 4.39
CA ALA A 81 6.83 -12.66 4.45
C ALA A 81 5.37 -12.98 4.08
N GLN A 82 5.18 -13.80 3.04
CA GLN A 82 3.88 -14.28 2.59
C GLN A 82 3.15 -15.05 3.69
N GLN A 83 3.80 -16.03 4.31
CA GLN A 83 3.23 -16.78 5.44
C GLN A 83 2.81 -15.87 6.60
N ILE A 84 3.62 -14.86 6.93
CA ILE A 84 3.27 -13.91 7.99
C ILE A 84 2.07 -13.04 7.57
N PHE A 85 1.99 -12.60 6.32
CA PHE A 85 0.84 -11.83 5.85
C PHE A 85 -0.45 -12.65 5.84
N GLU A 86 -0.39 -13.92 5.45
CA GLU A 86 -1.51 -14.86 5.50
C GLU A 86 -1.98 -15.08 6.94
N GLU A 87 -1.05 -15.39 7.86
CA GLU A 87 -1.33 -15.55 9.30
C GLU A 87 -2.00 -14.29 9.86
N ILE A 88 -1.48 -13.11 9.50
CA ILE A 88 -2.06 -11.84 9.92
C ILE A 88 -3.50 -11.75 9.39
N LEU A 89 -3.79 -12.04 8.11
CA LEU A 89 -5.13 -11.93 7.52
C LEU A 89 -6.21 -12.82 8.16
N GLU A 90 -5.84 -13.80 8.97
CA GLU A 90 -6.80 -14.58 9.78
C GLU A 90 -7.40 -13.74 10.93
N GLU A 91 -6.70 -12.70 11.37
CA GLU A 91 -7.21 -11.78 12.40
C GLU A 91 -8.07 -10.65 11.77
N ARG A 92 -8.96 -10.05 12.58
CA ARG A 92 -9.80 -8.94 12.12
C ARG A 92 -9.06 -7.62 12.24
N PHE A 93 -9.05 -6.81 11.18
CA PHE A 93 -8.42 -5.48 11.20
C PHE A 93 -9.34 -4.34 10.80
N ASP A 94 -8.75 -3.17 10.91
CA ASP A 94 -9.21 -2.03 10.14
C ASP A 94 -8.98 -2.26 8.64
N TYR A 95 -9.95 -1.84 7.82
CA TYR A 95 -9.91 -1.99 6.37
C TYR A 95 -8.66 -1.40 5.71
N GLN A 96 -8.00 -0.40 6.30
CA GLN A 96 -6.75 0.13 5.76
C GLN A 96 -5.58 -0.85 5.92
N ILE A 97 -5.44 -1.45 7.10
CA ILE A 97 -4.39 -2.43 7.38
C ILE A 97 -4.64 -3.69 6.55
N GLU A 98 -5.87 -4.20 6.56
CA GLU A 98 -6.27 -5.36 5.75
C GLU A 98 -5.95 -5.14 4.27
N PHE A 99 -6.35 -3.98 3.73
CA PHE A 99 -6.06 -3.63 2.34
C PHE A 99 -4.55 -3.58 2.06
N MET A 100 -3.76 -2.97 2.93
CA MET A 100 -2.31 -2.90 2.77
C MET A 100 -1.69 -4.30 2.76
N ILE A 101 -2.11 -5.19 3.67
CA ILE A 101 -1.62 -6.57 3.73
C ILE A 101 -1.98 -7.32 2.45
N GLN A 102 -3.25 -7.29 2.03
CA GLN A 102 -3.72 -7.99 0.83
C GLN A 102 -2.97 -7.53 -0.43
N VAL A 103 -2.69 -6.23 -0.54
CA VAL A 103 -1.91 -5.68 -1.66
C VAL A 103 -0.47 -6.18 -1.63
N ASN A 104 0.17 -6.20 -0.45
CA ASN A 104 1.53 -6.70 -0.32
C ASN A 104 1.64 -8.21 -0.57
N LEU A 105 0.63 -8.97 -0.13
CA LEU A 105 0.53 -10.40 -0.41
C LEU A 105 0.32 -10.68 -1.90
N CYS A 106 -0.53 -9.90 -2.57
CA CYS A 106 -0.72 -10.00 -4.02
C CYS A 106 0.60 -9.79 -4.79
N GLU A 107 1.44 -8.84 -4.36
CA GLU A 107 2.77 -8.63 -4.97
C GLU A 107 3.69 -9.85 -4.81
N LEU A 108 3.70 -10.47 -3.62
CA LEU A 108 4.49 -11.67 -3.35
C LEU A 108 4.02 -12.87 -4.18
N LEU A 109 2.71 -13.10 -4.26
CA LEU A 109 2.14 -14.18 -5.07
C LEU A 109 2.37 -13.97 -6.57
N LEU A 110 2.39 -12.72 -7.05
CA LEU A 110 2.72 -12.45 -8.45
C LEU A 110 4.19 -12.72 -8.78
N ASP A 111 5.08 -12.40 -7.84
CA ASP A 111 6.49 -12.81 -7.92
C ASP A 111 6.58 -14.33 -7.96
N GLU A 112 5.85 -15.06 -7.11
CA GLU A 112 5.82 -16.52 -7.08
C GLU A 112 5.28 -17.11 -8.39
N LEU A 113 4.12 -16.65 -8.85
CA LEU A 113 3.46 -17.06 -10.08
C LEU A 113 4.37 -16.94 -11.29
N LYS A 114 5.19 -15.88 -11.34
CA LYS A 114 6.17 -15.69 -12.42
C LYS A 114 7.20 -16.82 -12.49
N TYR A 115 7.63 -17.36 -11.36
CA TYR A 115 8.65 -18.40 -11.32
C TYR A 115 8.08 -19.81 -11.38
N SER A 116 6.95 -20.06 -10.72
CA SER A 116 6.34 -21.40 -10.67
C SER A 116 5.43 -21.67 -11.86
N GLY A 117 4.73 -20.64 -12.35
CA GLY A 117 3.66 -20.81 -13.34
C GLY A 117 2.49 -21.66 -12.84
N GLU A 118 2.33 -21.80 -11.53
CA GLU A 118 1.28 -22.64 -10.92
C GLU A 118 -0.07 -21.92 -10.97
N GLU A 119 -1.10 -22.63 -11.46
CA GLU A 119 -2.44 -22.09 -11.63
C GLU A 119 -3.14 -21.80 -10.28
N ASP A 120 -2.84 -22.58 -9.24
CA ASP A 120 -3.39 -22.36 -7.90
C ASP A 120 -3.04 -20.97 -7.35
N ILE A 121 -1.82 -20.50 -7.59
CA ILE A 121 -1.36 -19.16 -7.19
C ILE A 121 -2.16 -18.08 -7.93
N LEU A 122 -2.50 -18.31 -9.20
CA LEU A 122 -3.33 -17.38 -9.97
C LEU A 122 -4.73 -17.25 -9.37
N LEU A 123 -5.33 -18.37 -8.96
CA LEU A 123 -6.63 -18.40 -8.27
C LEU A 123 -6.57 -17.64 -6.93
N GLU A 124 -5.49 -17.81 -6.17
CA GLU A 124 -5.27 -17.06 -4.93
C GLU A 124 -5.18 -15.54 -5.17
N ILE A 125 -4.42 -15.13 -6.18
CA ILE A 125 -4.30 -13.72 -6.58
C ILE A 125 -5.68 -13.15 -6.95
N GLN A 126 -6.48 -13.87 -7.74
CA GLN A 126 -7.83 -13.44 -8.08
C GLN A 126 -8.73 -13.30 -6.84
N GLY A 127 -8.64 -14.26 -5.92
CA GLY A 127 -9.33 -14.21 -4.63
C GLY A 127 -8.98 -12.94 -3.83
N LEU A 128 -7.69 -12.60 -3.76
CA LEU A 128 -7.23 -11.37 -3.10
C LEU A 128 -7.72 -10.12 -3.83
N LEU A 129 -7.60 -10.04 -5.15
CA LEU A 129 -8.05 -8.87 -5.91
C LEU A 129 -9.56 -8.63 -5.78
N ASN A 130 -10.35 -9.70 -5.68
CA ASN A 130 -11.78 -9.60 -5.40
C ASN A 130 -12.04 -9.04 -3.99
N ARG A 131 -11.32 -9.49 -2.97
CA ARG A 131 -11.40 -8.93 -1.61
C ARG A 131 -10.99 -7.45 -1.57
N ILE A 132 -9.87 -7.10 -2.20
CA ILE A 132 -9.37 -5.72 -2.30
C ILE A 132 -10.39 -4.83 -3.03
N SER A 133 -10.99 -5.32 -4.12
CA SER A 133 -12.02 -4.59 -4.89
C SER A 133 -13.27 -4.33 -4.06
N ASN A 134 -13.70 -5.31 -3.26
CA ASN A 134 -14.83 -5.15 -2.34
C ASN A 134 -14.55 -4.08 -1.27
N ILE A 135 -13.33 -4.05 -0.72
CA ILE A 135 -12.91 -3.00 0.24
C ILE A 135 -12.87 -1.63 -0.46
N ALA A 136 -12.27 -1.55 -1.65
CA ALA A 136 -12.18 -0.31 -2.42
C ALA A 136 -13.56 0.26 -2.76
N ASN A 137 -14.51 -0.61 -3.13
CA ASN A 137 -15.89 -0.23 -3.41
C ASN A 137 -16.60 0.29 -2.14
N LYS A 138 -16.47 -0.41 -1.01
CA LYS A 138 -17.02 0.04 0.29
C LYS A 138 -16.45 1.38 0.73
N GLN A 139 -15.16 1.62 0.47
CA GLN A 139 -14.47 2.89 0.75
C GLN A 139 -14.75 3.97 -0.30
N ARG A 140 -15.52 3.68 -1.35
CA ARG A 140 -15.76 4.57 -2.50
C ARG A 140 -14.46 5.07 -3.14
N SER A 141 -13.41 4.24 -3.10
CA SER A 141 -12.11 4.56 -3.69
C SER A 141 -12.15 4.25 -5.19
N ILE A 142 -12.75 5.16 -5.96
CA ILE A 142 -12.99 5.00 -7.40
C ILE A 142 -11.69 4.71 -8.15
N THR A 143 -10.65 5.51 -7.92
CA THR A 143 -9.35 5.35 -8.58
C THR A 143 -8.73 3.98 -8.31
N THR A 144 -8.80 3.51 -7.06
CA THR A 144 -8.33 2.17 -6.69
C THR A 144 -9.12 1.10 -7.44
N LEU A 145 -10.45 1.23 -7.48
CA LEU A 145 -11.32 0.27 -8.16
C LEU A 145 -11.03 0.17 -9.66
N VAL A 146 -10.77 1.30 -10.31
CA VAL A 146 -10.37 1.35 -11.73
C VAL A 146 -9.04 0.62 -11.96
N ILE A 147 -8.04 0.86 -11.12
CA ILE A 147 -6.73 0.19 -11.23
C ILE A 147 -6.89 -1.33 -11.02
N LEU A 148 -7.71 -1.74 -10.06
CA LEU A 148 -8.00 -3.16 -9.80
C LEU A 148 -8.70 -3.83 -10.99
N TYR A 149 -9.69 -3.19 -11.62
CA TYR A 149 -10.31 -3.75 -12.83
C TYR A 149 -9.32 -3.90 -13.99
N SER A 150 -8.42 -2.93 -14.16
CA SER A 150 -7.36 -3.03 -15.17
C SER A 150 -6.39 -4.18 -14.88
N LEU A 151 -6.07 -4.42 -13.60
CA LEU A 151 -5.23 -5.54 -13.19
C LEU A 151 -5.95 -6.89 -13.41
N GLN A 152 -7.22 -7.00 -13.01
CA GLN A 152 -8.04 -8.19 -13.25
C GLN A 152 -8.18 -8.48 -14.75
N ALA A 153 -8.30 -7.45 -15.60
CA ALA A 153 -8.36 -7.62 -17.04
C ALA A 153 -7.10 -8.28 -17.60
N LYS A 154 -5.94 -7.91 -17.08
CA LYS A 154 -4.66 -8.47 -17.52
C LYS A 154 -4.47 -9.90 -17.05
N LEU A 155 -4.92 -10.24 -15.84
CA LEU A 155 -4.94 -11.64 -15.39
C LEU A 155 -5.88 -12.49 -16.25
N ALA A 156 -7.08 -12.00 -16.54
CA ALA A 156 -8.01 -12.67 -17.44
C ALA A 156 -7.40 -12.91 -18.83
N LEU A 157 -6.58 -11.99 -19.33
CA LEU A 157 -5.86 -12.17 -20.59
C LEU A 157 -4.83 -13.30 -20.51
N ILE A 158 -4.08 -13.40 -19.41
CA ILE A 158 -3.08 -14.46 -19.20
C ILE A 158 -3.73 -15.85 -19.12
N GLU A 159 -4.94 -15.91 -18.58
CA GLU A 159 -5.79 -17.12 -18.57
C GLU A 159 -6.37 -17.47 -19.94
N GLY A 160 -6.23 -16.59 -20.94
CA GLY A 160 -6.82 -16.77 -22.26
C GLY A 160 -8.26 -16.32 -22.37
N ASN A 161 -8.79 -15.64 -21.36
CA ASN A 161 -10.12 -15.07 -21.36
C ASN A 161 -10.09 -13.62 -21.86
N ALA A 162 -9.81 -13.44 -23.15
CA ALA A 162 -9.77 -12.14 -23.81
C ALA A 162 -11.09 -11.37 -23.73
N GLU A 163 -12.23 -12.09 -23.73
CA GLU A 163 -13.56 -11.50 -23.58
C GLU A 163 -13.74 -10.87 -22.20
N LEU A 164 -13.44 -11.61 -21.14
CA LEU A 164 -13.48 -11.10 -19.77
C LEU A 164 -12.51 -9.93 -19.57
N SER A 165 -11.31 -10.03 -20.13
CA SER A 165 -10.33 -8.94 -20.14
C SER A 165 -10.92 -7.65 -20.72
N ASN A 166 -11.51 -7.72 -21.92
CA ASN A 166 -12.12 -6.57 -22.57
C ASN A 166 -13.33 -6.01 -21.79
N LYS A 167 -14.15 -6.89 -21.19
CA LYS A 167 -15.27 -6.50 -20.33
C LYS A 167 -14.80 -5.71 -19.11
N LEU A 168 -13.74 -6.17 -18.45
CA LEU A 168 -13.14 -5.51 -17.28
C LEU A 168 -12.52 -4.16 -17.65
N LEU A 169 -11.82 -4.05 -18.79
CA LEU A 169 -11.29 -2.77 -19.28
C LEU A 169 -12.40 -1.78 -19.64
N THR A 170 -13.43 -2.23 -20.35
CA THR A 170 -14.60 -1.39 -20.69
C THR A 170 -15.28 -0.87 -19.41
N LYS A 171 -15.42 -1.73 -18.39
CA LYS A 171 -15.93 -1.31 -17.08
C LYS A 171 -15.02 -0.26 -16.42
N ALA A 172 -13.71 -0.45 -16.43
CA ALA A 172 -12.76 0.52 -15.89
C ALA A 172 -12.85 1.88 -16.63
N LEU A 173 -12.92 1.86 -17.97
CA LEU A 173 -13.03 3.05 -18.83
C LEU A 173 -14.31 3.84 -18.55
N SER A 174 -15.46 3.17 -18.57
CA SER A 174 -16.75 3.82 -18.26
C SER A 174 -16.75 4.48 -16.87
N ILE A 175 -16.11 3.88 -15.86
CA ILE A 175 -15.97 4.51 -14.54
C ILE A 175 -15.11 5.77 -14.64
N THR A 176 -13.99 5.73 -15.37
CA THR A 176 -13.11 6.90 -15.51
C THR A 176 -13.76 8.05 -16.27
N GLU A 177 -14.50 7.77 -17.34
CA GLU A 177 -15.22 8.76 -18.13
C GLU A 177 -16.32 9.43 -17.31
N ASN A 178 -17.15 8.63 -16.63
CA ASN A 178 -18.22 9.12 -15.76
C ASN A 178 -17.72 9.94 -14.56
N LYS A 179 -16.44 9.83 -14.20
CA LYS A 179 -15.83 10.51 -13.05
C LYS A 179 -14.83 11.59 -13.45
N GLY A 180 -14.67 11.87 -14.75
CA GLY A 180 -13.74 12.90 -15.24
C GLY A 180 -12.26 12.56 -14.99
N LEU A 181 -11.90 11.27 -14.92
CA LEU A 181 -10.53 10.82 -14.67
C LEU A 181 -9.73 10.70 -15.99
N GLU A 182 -9.61 11.80 -16.72
CA GLU A 182 -9.10 11.85 -18.11
C GLU A 182 -7.74 11.17 -18.29
N LEU A 183 -6.77 11.43 -17.41
CA LEU A 183 -5.43 10.84 -17.49
C LEU A 183 -5.47 9.30 -17.37
N ILE A 184 -6.36 8.77 -16.53
CA ILE A 184 -6.50 7.34 -16.33
C ILE A 184 -7.27 6.73 -17.51
N SER A 185 -8.33 7.41 -17.97
CA SER A 185 -9.08 7.02 -19.17
C SER A 185 -8.14 6.87 -20.37
N LYS A 186 -7.31 7.88 -20.66
CA LYS A 186 -6.31 7.84 -21.74
C LYS A 186 -5.37 6.64 -21.63
N LYS A 187 -4.85 6.36 -20.42
CA LYS A 187 -3.98 5.20 -20.17
C LYS A 187 -4.71 3.88 -20.44
N LEU A 188 -5.97 3.76 -20.02
CA LEU A 188 -6.78 2.56 -20.25
C LEU A 188 -7.17 2.38 -21.73
N THR A 189 -7.46 3.47 -22.46
CA THR A 189 -7.73 3.41 -23.91
C THR A 189 -6.50 2.91 -24.66
N THR A 190 -5.30 3.39 -24.30
CA THR A 190 -4.06 2.85 -24.87
C THR A 190 -3.91 1.35 -24.60
N GLN A 191 -4.20 0.90 -23.37
CA GLN A 191 -4.16 -0.53 -23.02
C GLN A 191 -5.19 -1.36 -23.79
N GLN A 192 -6.41 -0.87 -23.95
CA GLN A 192 -7.46 -1.56 -24.70
C GLN A 192 -7.10 -1.68 -26.19
N ASN A 193 -6.55 -0.61 -26.79
CA ASN A 193 -6.09 -0.65 -28.16
C ASN A 193 -4.92 -1.61 -28.35
N GLN A 194 -3.96 -1.64 -27.39
CA GLN A 194 -2.88 -2.63 -27.39
C GLN A 194 -3.42 -4.06 -27.31
N LEU A 195 -4.39 -4.32 -26.43
CA LEU A 195 -5.04 -5.63 -26.31
C LEU A 195 -5.67 -6.08 -27.65
N ILE A 196 -6.43 -5.20 -28.29
CA ILE A 196 -7.09 -5.48 -29.58
C ILE A 196 -6.04 -5.81 -30.65
N ASN A 197 -4.96 -5.02 -30.72
CA ASN A 197 -3.91 -5.20 -31.72
C ASN A 197 -3.09 -6.49 -31.49
N GLN A 198 -2.98 -6.97 -30.25
CA GLN A 198 -2.23 -8.17 -29.88
C GLN A 198 -3.09 -9.44 -29.86
N LEU A 199 -4.40 -9.35 -30.11
CA LEU A 199 -5.34 -10.45 -29.89
C LEU A 199 -5.02 -11.70 -30.71
N GLU A 200 -4.54 -11.55 -31.95
CA GLU A 200 -4.12 -12.67 -32.79
C GLU A 200 -2.83 -13.35 -32.28
N GLU A 201 -1.88 -12.57 -31.76
CA GLU A 201 -0.67 -13.11 -31.12
C GLU A 201 -1.06 -13.95 -29.89
N TRP A 202 -2.01 -13.47 -29.08
CA TRP A 202 -2.54 -14.20 -27.94
C TRP A 202 -3.18 -15.52 -28.35
N LYS A 203 -4.08 -15.50 -29.33
CA LYS A 203 -4.67 -16.74 -29.87
C LYS A 203 -3.58 -17.74 -30.25
N SER A 204 -2.50 -17.29 -30.87
CA SER A 204 -1.39 -18.17 -31.24
C SER A 204 -0.65 -18.78 -30.04
N LEU A 205 -0.48 -18.03 -28.94
CA LEU A 205 0.13 -18.54 -27.70
C LEU A 205 -0.75 -19.61 -27.03
N PHE A 206 -2.06 -19.40 -26.99
CA PHE A 206 -3.00 -20.38 -26.43
C PHE A 206 -3.11 -21.64 -27.30
N ILE A 207 -3.11 -21.49 -28.62
CA ILE A 207 -3.11 -22.64 -29.55
C ILE A 207 -1.87 -23.52 -29.35
N ARG A 208 -0.71 -22.91 -29.03
CA ARG A 208 0.54 -23.63 -28.75
C ARG A 208 0.57 -24.27 -27.36
N ASN A 209 -0.47 -24.08 -26.55
CA ASN A 209 -0.51 -24.50 -25.14
C ASN A 209 0.74 -24.06 -24.37
N SER A 210 1.17 -22.81 -24.58
CA SER A 210 2.34 -22.26 -23.89
C SER A 210 2.14 -22.35 -22.37
N LYS A 211 3.23 -22.57 -21.63
CA LYS A 211 3.16 -22.62 -20.16
C LYS A 211 2.74 -21.25 -19.62
N LEU A 212 2.06 -21.21 -18.48
CA LEU A 212 1.60 -19.98 -17.84
C LEU A 212 2.76 -18.98 -17.62
N GLN A 213 3.93 -19.49 -17.23
CA GLN A 213 5.17 -18.72 -17.09
C GLN A 213 5.53 -17.95 -18.37
N GLU A 214 5.52 -18.60 -19.53
CA GLU A 214 5.85 -17.97 -20.82
C GLU A 214 4.86 -16.84 -21.15
N ARG A 215 3.58 -17.05 -20.86
CA ARG A 215 2.53 -16.02 -21.06
C ARG A 215 2.76 -14.80 -20.17
N ILE A 216 3.22 -15.01 -18.94
CA ILE A 216 3.53 -13.94 -17.98
C ILE A 216 4.75 -13.12 -18.43
N GLU A 217 5.79 -13.80 -18.94
CA GLU A 217 7.01 -13.16 -19.44
C GLU A 217 6.73 -12.23 -20.64
N VAL A 218 5.91 -12.69 -21.60
CA VAL A 218 5.51 -11.90 -22.78
C VAL A 218 4.86 -10.57 -22.38
N TYR A 219 4.09 -10.56 -21.28
CA TYR A 219 3.31 -9.38 -20.91
C TYR A 219 4.03 -8.42 -19.95
N ASN A 220 5.25 -8.75 -19.52
CA ASN A 220 5.97 -8.04 -18.47
C ASN A 220 5.04 -7.72 -17.28
N LEU A 221 4.20 -8.70 -16.93
CA LEU A 221 3.07 -8.52 -16.01
C LEU A 221 3.55 -7.95 -14.68
N GLN A 222 4.68 -8.46 -14.17
CA GLN A 222 5.27 -8.05 -12.91
C GLN A 222 5.49 -6.53 -12.84
N GLU A 223 6.15 -5.92 -13.84
CA GLU A 223 6.37 -4.47 -13.84
C GLU A 223 5.04 -3.71 -13.82
N TYR A 224 4.07 -4.17 -14.61
CA TYR A 224 2.75 -3.58 -14.62
C TYR A 224 2.05 -3.68 -13.27
N VAL A 225 2.06 -4.85 -12.64
CA VAL A 225 1.35 -5.03 -11.38
C VAL A 225 2.06 -4.32 -10.25
N THR A 226 3.39 -4.40 -10.15
CA THR A 226 4.14 -3.64 -9.16
C THR A 226 3.85 -2.15 -9.30
N LYS A 227 3.77 -1.63 -10.54
CA LYS A 227 3.36 -0.25 -10.81
C LYS A 227 1.91 0.03 -10.42
N ALA A 228 0.98 -0.86 -10.75
CA ALA A 228 -0.44 -0.71 -10.41
C ALA A 228 -0.69 -0.77 -8.90
N ILE A 229 -0.05 -1.71 -8.21
CA ILE A 229 -0.01 -1.86 -6.76
C ILE A 229 0.57 -0.60 -6.12
N LYS A 230 1.71 -0.12 -6.63
CA LYS A 230 2.33 1.12 -6.16
C LYS A 230 1.40 2.32 -6.36
N GLU A 231 0.78 2.47 -7.53
CA GLU A 231 -0.22 3.52 -7.80
C GLU A 231 -1.42 3.41 -6.83
N VAL A 232 -1.86 2.20 -6.48
CA VAL A 232 -2.94 1.93 -5.52
C VAL A 232 -2.53 2.30 -4.10
N LEU A 233 -1.31 1.96 -3.68
CA LEU A 233 -0.78 2.28 -2.36
C LEU A 233 -0.55 3.80 -2.23
N GLU A 234 0.17 4.42 -3.17
CA GLU A 234 0.53 5.84 -3.14
C GLU A 234 -0.70 6.76 -3.19
N LYS A 235 -1.68 6.47 -4.06
CA LYS A 235 -2.89 7.31 -4.18
C LYS A 235 -3.81 7.21 -2.98
N LYS A 236 -3.72 6.17 -2.16
CA LYS A 236 -4.47 6.11 -0.88
C LYS A 236 -3.94 7.05 0.18
N PHE A 237 -2.66 7.42 0.12
CA PHE A 237 -2.04 8.36 1.06
C PHE A 237 -2.16 9.82 0.59
N ILE A 238 -2.41 10.03 -0.69
CA ILE A 238 -2.72 11.34 -1.27
C ILE A 238 -4.24 11.47 -1.37
N THR A 239 -4.94 11.66 -0.25
CA THR A 239 -6.25 12.32 -0.32
C THR A 239 -6.03 13.66 -1.02
N GLU A 240 -6.91 14.01 -1.97
CA GLU A 240 -6.92 15.34 -2.59
C GLU A 240 -6.62 16.40 -1.53
N LYS A 241 -5.47 17.03 -1.68
CA LYS A 241 -4.89 17.94 -0.70
C LYS A 241 -5.74 19.21 -0.63
N LYS A 242 -6.84 19.17 0.12
CA LYS A 242 -7.42 20.35 0.76
C LYS A 242 -6.72 20.53 2.10
N TYR A 243 -5.44 20.85 2.06
CA TYR A 243 -4.82 21.51 3.21
C TYR A 243 -4.67 22.98 2.87
N GLU A 244 -5.07 23.81 3.82
CA GLU A 244 -4.66 25.20 3.87
C GLU A 244 -3.35 25.20 4.68
N LEU A 245 -2.26 25.64 4.06
CA LEU A 245 -1.00 25.87 4.77
C LEU A 245 -1.20 27.09 5.67
N ILE A 246 -1.62 26.85 6.92
CA ILE A 246 -1.70 27.91 7.92
C ILE A 246 -0.31 28.05 8.54
N TYR A 247 0.46 29.03 8.05
CA TYR A 247 1.67 29.46 8.75
C TYR A 247 1.26 30.20 10.02
N LYS A 248 1.42 29.57 11.18
CA LYS A 248 1.33 30.25 12.47
C LYS A 248 2.73 30.49 13.02
N ASP A 249 3.07 31.76 13.17
CA ASP A 249 4.27 32.20 13.87
C ASP A 249 4.05 32.04 15.38
N LEU A 250 4.25 30.83 15.90
CA LEU A 250 4.01 30.50 17.31
C LEU A 250 4.87 31.34 18.28
N LEU A 251 5.96 31.94 17.80
CA LEU A 251 6.78 32.87 18.57
C LEU A 251 6.06 34.19 18.86
N LYS A 252 5.14 34.62 17.98
CA LYS A 252 4.32 35.82 18.21
C LYS A 252 3.19 35.58 19.20
N GLU A 253 2.69 34.35 19.29
CA GLU A 253 1.54 34.01 20.15
C GLU A 253 1.96 33.66 21.60
N HIS A 254 3.22 33.28 21.85
CA HIS A 254 3.69 32.83 23.16
C HIS A 254 4.95 33.58 23.62
N THR A 255 4.74 34.66 24.38
CA THR A 255 5.78 35.55 24.96
C THR A 255 6.70 34.91 26.00
N ARG A 256 6.51 33.62 26.34
CA ARG A 256 7.27 32.91 27.38
C ARG A 256 8.40 32.02 26.85
N ILE A 257 8.59 31.93 25.54
CA ILE A 257 9.74 31.20 24.97
C ILE A 257 10.95 32.14 25.03
N GLN A 258 11.76 32.02 26.07
CA GLN A 258 12.96 32.83 26.26
C GLN A 258 13.96 32.58 25.11
N GLU A 259 14.51 33.68 24.58
CA GLU A 259 15.52 33.71 23.51
C GLU A 259 16.81 33.01 23.95
N GLY A 260 16.86 31.69 23.78
CA GLY A 260 18.08 30.89 23.90
C GLY A 260 18.35 30.16 22.60
N LYS A 261 18.98 30.85 21.63
CA LYS A 261 19.63 30.32 20.40
C LYS A 261 19.03 29.09 19.69
N CYS A 262 17.72 28.88 19.74
CA CYS A 262 17.08 27.79 18.99
C CYS A 262 15.78 28.31 18.36
N LYS A 263 15.77 28.40 17.02
CA LYS A 263 14.52 28.61 16.28
C LYS A 263 13.86 27.25 16.12
N VAL A 264 12.82 27.01 16.91
CA VAL A 264 12.00 25.81 16.79
C VAL A 264 10.93 26.07 15.74
N GLY A 265 11.12 25.53 14.54
CA GLY A 265 10.07 25.47 13.53
C GLY A 265 9.18 24.27 13.80
N VAL A 266 7.92 24.52 14.18
CA VAL A 266 6.91 23.45 14.23
C VAL A 266 6.24 23.40 12.85
N ALA A 267 6.62 22.41 12.04
CA ALA A 267 5.87 22.11 10.84
C ALA A 267 4.69 21.21 11.24
N GLN A 268 3.47 21.75 11.18
CA GLN A 268 2.27 20.93 11.27
C GLN A 268 2.05 20.27 9.91
N ILE A 269 2.56 19.05 9.74
CA ILE A 269 2.24 18.26 8.56
C ILE A 269 0.93 17.54 8.86
N GLY A 270 -0.17 18.15 8.45
CA GLY A 270 -1.49 17.53 8.50
C GLY A 270 -1.57 16.41 7.49
N TYR A 271 -1.40 15.16 7.92
CA TYR A 271 -1.79 14.00 7.11
C TYR A 271 -3.29 13.79 7.28
N TYR A 272 -4.07 14.21 6.27
CA TYR A 272 -5.46 13.81 6.14
C TYR A 272 -5.51 12.39 5.58
N SER A 273 -5.13 11.39 6.36
CA SER A 273 -5.67 10.06 6.12
C SER A 273 -7.14 10.06 6.59
N LEU A 274 -7.98 9.16 6.09
CA LEU A 274 -9.40 8.94 6.49
C LEU A 274 -9.63 8.84 8.02
N TYR A 275 -8.55 8.82 8.81
CA TYR A 275 -8.52 8.91 10.26
C TYR A 275 -8.10 10.32 10.65
N ARG A 276 -9.03 11.29 10.57
CA ARG A 276 -9.05 12.58 11.31
C ARG A 276 -7.64 13.14 11.67
N SER A 277 -7.15 14.09 10.87
CA SER A 277 -5.97 14.94 11.10
C SER A 277 -4.89 14.33 12.00
N PHE A 278 -3.95 13.60 11.42
CA PHE A 278 -2.70 13.33 12.13
C PHE A 278 -1.86 14.60 12.10
N TYR A 279 -1.62 15.16 13.29
CA TYR A 279 -0.64 16.22 13.51
C TYR A 279 0.68 15.53 13.80
N VAL A 280 1.48 15.24 12.78
CA VAL A 280 2.88 14.93 13.02
C VAL A 280 3.58 16.26 13.24
N LEU A 281 3.91 16.54 14.49
CA LEU A 281 4.70 17.68 14.89
C LEU A 281 6.15 17.37 14.52
N LEU A 282 6.55 17.73 13.30
CA LEU A 282 7.94 17.58 12.89
C LEU A 282 8.72 18.77 13.50
N LEU A 283 9.47 18.49 14.57
CA LEU A 283 10.44 19.41 15.13
C LEU A 283 11.67 19.41 14.23
N ILE A 284 11.77 20.39 13.34
CA ILE A 284 13.00 20.60 12.57
C ILE A 284 13.88 21.58 13.36
N LEU A 285 14.92 21.05 14.00
CA LEU A 285 15.94 21.87 14.64
C LEU A 285 16.96 22.31 13.59
N TYR A 286 16.89 23.58 13.17
CA TYR A 286 17.93 24.20 12.37
C TYR A 286 18.99 24.81 13.29
N ASN A 287 20.21 24.27 13.27
CA ASN A 287 21.39 24.94 13.80
C ASN A 287 21.92 25.89 12.71
N ILE A 288 21.45 27.14 12.73
CA ILE A 288 22.09 28.19 11.93
C ILE A 288 23.26 28.70 12.77
N GLN A 289 24.48 28.22 12.47
CA GLN A 289 25.68 28.94 12.89
C GLN A 289 25.78 30.19 12.03
N LEU A 290 25.52 31.34 12.65
CA LEU A 290 25.81 32.67 12.11
C LEU A 290 27.32 32.93 12.16
#